data_AF-A0A933YFZ1-F1
#
_entry.id   AF-A0A933YFZ1-F1
#
_cell.length_a   1.000
_cell.length_b   1.000
_cell.length_c   1.000
_cell.angle_alpha   90.00
_cell.angle_beta   90.00
_cell.angle_gamma   90.00
#
_symmetry.space_group_name_H-M   'P 1'
#
loop_
_entity.id
_entity.type
_entity.pdbx_description
1 polymer ?
#
loop_
_entity_poly.entity_id
_entity_poly.type
_entity_poly.pdbx_seq_one_letter_code
_entity_poly.pdbx_strand_id
1 'polypeptide(L)'
;MRVFIALLAVFFFITSAFTEILEETGNLSGLIFGSCSQCAYEHWTSHVVEGLARPGYNDYGPSYFDPQQNGFGRFRRLTGNAADQQTLGEWRQVFQEAVDGEWNRIDSMLAARENDWQYDLVHFWDAGEGREYYLLREQLDSSFSDNNVDSIATDNVVGGFRNGWGLYVFNPHARRPELILQAPHPEDDFMALPVAFEMFRQLGARVLMLAGAGREAVWDSLHPPFDNSKSLSDPSRNDTTPFGVCHQVFFDALYDSARGLPLTIQVHSYDHGLHGGLKDVQMSAFSDDAKPNIPLRDLTHHFDVIHFLGEYPLPHGISSDTTIKPRVDNYVSLYSNPAYYFCRATDSLSILSSNDMIGFGYNRQAIYSHLRPRSKDNTKENFIHIEVDEYPDALWTSSNPQWSRWLPKPMPADWNTYAQAVEYFQPLISSFERALYYSEFYPDSLPPTAVNLLRATQLNGQDVYLRWNPRAEDPFFESYIVYYDTAAVTANSPQFTAATPGYENLSLAATQTCDLRGLLFPASRCR
;
A
#
# COMPACT_ATOMS: atom_id res chain seq x y z
N MET A 1 43.95 51.16 16.94
CA MET A 1 44.17 50.19 15.84
C MET A 1 44.20 48.72 16.28
N ARG A 2 44.63 48.38 17.51
CA ARG A 2 44.64 46.97 18.00
C ARG A 2 43.30 46.44 18.53
N VAL A 3 42.33 47.31 18.84
CA VAL A 3 40.99 46.92 19.31
C VAL A 3 40.02 46.63 18.16
N PHE A 4 40.26 47.21 16.98
CA PHE A 4 39.41 47.01 15.79
C PHE A 4 39.68 45.68 15.06
N ILE A 5 40.86 45.08 15.25
CA ILE A 5 41.22 43.79 14.63
C ILE A 5 40.63 42.61 15.41
N ALA A 6 40.39 42.77 16.72
CA ALA A 6 39.75 41.74 17.54
C ALA A 6 38.25 41.58 17.21
N LEU A 7 37.56 42.65 16.82
CA LEU A 7 36.14 42.59 16.39
C LEU A 7 35.96 41.99 14.99
N LEU A 8 36.94 42.15 14.08
CA LEU A 8 36.90 41.50 12.77
C LEU A 8 37.23 39.99 12.84
N ALA A 9 38.06 39.57 13.80
CA ALA A 9 38.39 38.16 14.03
C ALA A 9 37.26 37.39 14.74
N VAL A 10 36.39 38.07 15.50
CA VAL A 10 35.18 37.49 16.11
C VAL A 10 34.03 37.38 15.10
N PHE A 11 34.06 38.17 14.01
CA PHE A 11 33.08 38.05 12.91
C PHE A 11 33.44 36.95 11.90
N PHE A 12 34.58 36.28 12.03
CA PHE A 12 35.06 35.23 11.12
C PHE A 12 34.91 33.80 11.65
N PHE A 13 34.23 33.61 12.79
CA PHE A 13 33.99 32.29 13.41
C PHE A 13 32.51 32.02 13.73
N ILE A 14 31.61 32.64 12.97
CA ILE A 14 30.23 32.17 12.83
C ILE A 14 29.97 31.95 11.34
N THR A 15 30.78 31.10 10.71
CA THR A 15 30.21 30.25 9.66
C THR A 15 29.40 29.23 10.41
N SER A 16 28.12 29.53 10.67
CA SER A 16 27.15 28.44 10.74
C SER A 16 27.43 27.62 9.48
N ALA A 17 27.82 26.36 9.66
CA ALA A 17 27.75 25.41 8.57
C ALA A 17 26.26 25.32 8.24
N PHE A 18 25.79 26.22 7.39
CA PHE A 18 24.54 26.02 6.70
C PHE A 18 24.84 24.85 5.78
N THR A 19 24.43 23.66 6.22
CA THR A 19 24.19 22.58 5.28
C THR A 19 23.18 23.12 4.25
N GLU A 20 23.51 22.91 3.00
CA GLU A 20 22.69 23.34 1.87
C GLU A 20 21.91 22.10 1.45
N ILE A 21 20.59 22.23 1.35
CA ILE A 21 19.72 21.19 0.80
C ILE A 21 20.30 20.79 -0.56
N LEU A 22 20.47 19.48 -0.80
CA LEU A 22 21.04 19.02 -2.05
C LEU A 22 20.07 19.30 -3.20
N GLU A 23 20.54 20.02 -4.21
CA GLU A 23 19.77 20.37 -5.40
C GLU A 23 20.10 19.37 -6.52
N GLU A 24 19.11 18.59 -6.95
CA GLU A 24 19.26 17.61 -8.02
C GLU A 24 18.19 17.79 -9.10
N THR A 25 18.53 17.40 -10.32
CA THR A 25 17.62 17.47 -11.47
C THR A 25 17.75 16.20 -12.28
N GLY A 26 16.65 15.56 -12.66
CA GLY A 26 16.71 14.31 -13.39
C GLY A 26 15.33 13.80 -13.76
N ASN A 27 15.22 12.49 -14.01
CA ASN A 27 13.93 11.81 -14.01
C ASN A 27 13.86 11.00 -12.73
N LEU A 28 12.78 11.12 -11.96
CA LEU A 28 12.65 10.39 -10.69
C LEU A 28 12.67 8.87 -10.91
N SER A 29 12.12 8.38 -12.04
CA SER A 29 12.22 6.95 -12.39
C SER A 29 13.66 6.53 -12.68
N GLY A 30 14.48 7.43 -13.23
CA GLY A 30 15.91 7.20 -13.43
C GLY A 30 16.68 7.19 -12.12
N LEU A 31 16.40 8.10 -11.18
CA LEU A 31 17.00 8.06 -9.84
C LEU A 31 16.71 6.74 -9.14
N ILE A 32 15.45 6.28 -9.18
CA ILE A 32 15.03 5.10 -8.42
C ILE A 32 15.47 3.81 -9.11
N PHE A 33 15.29 3.71 -10.43
CA PHE A 33 15.42 2.48 -11.20
C PHE A 33 16.42 2.59 -12.34
N GLY A 34 17.45 3.42 -12.31
CA GLY A 34 18.41 3.47 -13.43
C GLY A 34 19.30 4.69 -13.43
N SER A 35 19.37 5.42 -14.55
CA SER A 35 20.30 6.54 -14.65
C SER A 35 19.70 7.90 -14.32
N CYS A 36 20.43 8.65 -13.49
CA CYS A 36 20.27 10.06 -13.20
C CYS A 36 21.66 10.73 -13.15
N SER A 37 22.15 11.21 -14.29
CA SER A 37 23.52 11.75 -14.42
C SER A 37 23.83 13.02 -13.61
N GLN A 38 22.80 13.68 -13.07
CA GLN A 38 22.95 14.89 -12.24
C GLN A 38 22.54 14.63 -10.79
N CYS A 39 22.42 13.37 -10.39
CA CYS A 39 22.23 12.95 -9.02
C CYS A 39 23.57 12.53 -8.40
N ALA A 40 23.70 12.64 -7.07
CA ALA A 40 24.90 12.21 -6.35
C ALA A 40 25.16 10.69 -6.49
N TYR A 41 24.07 9.92 -6.58
CA TYR A 41 24.05 8.55 -7.09
C TYR A 41 22.73 8.30 -7.82
N GLU A 42 22.70 7.22 -8.59
CA GLU A 42 21.56 6.81 -9.40
C GLU A 42 21.21 5.35 -9.10
N HIS A 43 20.11 4.85 -9.65
CA HIS A 43 19.66 3.47 -9.47
C HIS A 43 19.52 3.05 -8.00
N TRP A 44 18.74 3.80 -7.22
CA TRP A 44 18.53 3.54 -5.80
C TRP A 44 18.19 2.08 -5.46
N THR A 45 17.40 1.39 -6.29
CA THR A 45 17.04 -0.02 -6.07
C THR A 45 18.25 -0.94 -6.02
N SER A 46 19.27 -0.75 -6.88
CA SER A 46 20.46 -1.60 -6.87
C SER A 46 21.38 -1.38 -5.65
N HIS A 47 21.04 -0.45 -4.76
CA HIS A 47 21.79 -0.16 -3.53
C HIS A 47 21.08 -0.66 -2.25
N VAL A 48 19.90 -1.25 -2.41
CA VAL A 48 19.07 -1.80 -1.33
C VAL A 48 19.82 -2.89 -0.57
N VAL A 49 19.53 -3.00 0.73
CA VAL A 49 20.10 -4.09 1.53
C VAL A 49 19.47 -5.41 1.11
N GLU A 50 20.32 -6.33 0.65
CA GLU A 50 19.89 -7.63 0.15
C GLU A 50 19.69 -8.65 1.27
N GLY A 51 18.85 -9.62 0.96
CA GLY A 51 18.40 -10.68 1.84
C GLY A 51 19.30 -11.91 1.85
N LEU A 52 18.68 -13.03 2.22
CA LEU A 52 19.32 -14.34 2.14
C LEU A 52 19.38 -14.79 0.68
N ALA A 53 20.48 -14.51 -0.02
CA ALA A 53 20.74 -15.02 -1.36
C ALA A 53 20.95 -16.55 -1.36
N ARG A 54 19.86 -17.31 -1.16
CA ARG A 54 19.87 -18.76 -1.04
C ARG A 54 18.95 -19.38 -2.10
N PRO A 55 19.47 -20.25 -2.97
CA PRO A 55 18.67 -20.90 -4.00
C PRO A 55 17.46 -21.66 -3.44
N GLY A 56 16.29 -21.40 -4.03
CA GLY A 56 15.01 -22.06 -3.70
C GLY A 56 14.37 -21.59 -2.40
N TYR A 57 14.77 -20.43 -1.87
CA TYR A 57 14.17 -19.84 -0.68
C TYR A 57 13.08 -18.81 -1.03
N ASN A 58 13.40 -17.81 -1.86
CA ASN A 58 12.45 -16.89 -2.49
C ASN A 58 12.79 -16.78 -4.00
N ASP A 59 11.84 -16.32 -4.81
CA ASP A 59 12.14 -15.81 -6.15
C ASP A 59 12.49 -14.32 -6.03
N TYR A 60 13.63 -13.92 -6.57
CA TYR A 60 14.10 -12.52 -6.58
C TYR A 60 14.01 -11.94 -8.01
N GLY A 61 13.15 -12.55 -8.82
CA GLY A 61 13.03 -12.25 -10.24
C GLY A 61 14.09 -12.96 -11.09
N PRO A 62 14.15 -12.61 -12.38
CA PRO A 62 15.14 -13.16 -13.28
C PRO A 62 16.57 -13.00 -12.74
N SER A 63 17.37 -14.06 -12.81
CA SER A 63 18.78 -14.10 -12.37
C SER A 63 19.72 -13.17 -13.15
N TYR A 64 19.18 -12.24 -13.92
CA TYR A 64 19.90 -11.22 -14.65
C TYR A 64 19.38 -9.81 -14.36
N PHE A 65 18.45 -9.62 -13.42
CA PHE A 65 17.99 -8.30 -13.02
C PHE A 65 18.86 -7.72 -11.92
N ASP A 66 18.89 -8.41 -10.78
CA ASP A 66 19.71 -8.08 -9.62
C ASP A 66 19.86 -9.37 -8.79
N PRO A 67 20.82 -10.26 -9.15
CA PRO A 67 21.02 -11.49 -8.40
C PRO A 67 21.52 -11.16 -7.00
N GLN A 68 20.66 -11.33 -5.99
CA GLN A 68 21.05 -11.01 -4.62
C GLN A 68 22.40 -11.63 -4.22
N GLN A 69 23.21 -10.84 -3.52
CA GLN A 69 24.50 -11.18 -2.95
C GLN A 69 24.44 -11.11 -1.42
N ASN A 70 24.76 -12.24 -0.77
CA ASN A 70 24.80 -12.27 0.70
C ASN A 70 25.81 -11.25 1.25
N GLY A 71 25.30 -10.28 2.01
CA GLY A 71 26.11 -9.28 2.70
C GLY A 71 26.31 -7.96 1.97
N PHE A 72 25.59 -7.71 0.87
CA PHE A 72 25.49 -6.38 0.29
C PHE A 72 24.58 -5.48 1.14
N GLY A 73 25.15 -4.36 1.60
CA GLY A 73 24.50 -3.48 2.57
C GLY A 73 24.34 -4.08 3.97
N ARG A 74 23.64 -3.35 4.83
CA ARG A 74 23.29 -3.75 6.20
C ARG A 74 21.99 -3.09 6.64
N PHE A 75 21.14 -3.84 7.32
CA PHE A 75 19.98 -3.28 8.01
C PHE A 75 20.29 -2.99 9.49
N ARG A 76 20.15 -1.73 9.90
CA ARG A 76 20.26 -1.31 11.31
C ARG A 76 18.91 -1.49 11.98
N ARG A 77 18.73 -2.64 12.64
CA ARG A 77 17.55 -2.89 13.48
C ARG A 77 17.52 -1.93 14.67
N LEU A 78 16.40 -1.24 14.82
CA LEU A 78 16.03 -0.53 16.03
C LEU A 78 15.24 -1.51 16.92
N THR A 79 15.68 -1.69 18.15
CA THR A 79 15.19 -2.73 19.08
C THR A 79 14.17 -2.21 20.11
N GLY A 80 13.87 -0.91 20.07
CA GLY A 80 12.99 -0.27 21.04
C GLY A 80 13.63 0.00 22.40
N ASN A 81 14.96 -0.15 22.54
CA ASN A 81 15.68 0.33 23.71
C ASN A 81 15.65 1.88 23.79
N ALA A 82 16.11 2.47 24.89
CA ALA A 82 16.02 3.92 25.10
C ALA A 82 16.70 4.78 24.00
N ALA A 83 17.84 4.34 23.47
CA ALA A 83 18.55 5.04 22.40
C ALA A 83 17.82 4.91 21.05
N ASP A 84 17.26 3.73 20.78
CA ASP A 84 16.48 3.48 19.57
C ASP A 84 15.13 4.22 19.61
N GLN A 85 14.50 4.32 20.78
CA GLN A 85 13.29 5.14 20.98
C GLN A 85 13.58 6.62 20.79
N GLN A 86 14.73 7.11 21.26
CA GLN A 86 15.17 8.48 20.96
C GLN A 86 15.35 8.66 19.45
N THR A 87 16.01 7.72 18.78
CA THR A 87 16.20 7.76 17.32
C THR A 87 14.85 7.82 16.59
N LEU A 88 13.89 6.96 16.96
CA LEU A 88 12.53 6.97 16.39
C LEU A 88 11.78 8.28 16.70
N GLY A 89 12.00 8.87 17.87
CA GLY A 89 11.43 10.16 18.26
C GLY A 89 11.98 11.32 17.44
N GLU A 90 13.26 11.30 17.11
CA GLU A 90 13.90 12.29 16.24
C GLU A 90 13.45 12.12 14.77
N TRP A 91 13.34 10.88 14.29
CA TRP A 91 12.72 10.59 12.98
C TRP A 91 11.25 11.03 12.91
N ARG A 92 10.50 10.87 14.00
CA ARG A 92 9.13 11.41 14.07
C ARG A 92 9.11 12.91 13.84
N GLN A 93 10.03 13.65 14.46
CA GLN A 93 10.17 15.08 14.24
C GLN A 93 10.54 15.40 12.79
N VAL A 94 11.47 14.65 12.17
CA VAL A 94 11.82 14.80 10.75
C VAL A 94 10.57 14.71 9.86
N PHE A 95 9.76 13.66 10.05
CA PHE A 95 8.53 13.50 9.26
C PHE A 95 7.46 14.54 9.60
N GLN A 96 7.41 15.04 10.84
CA GLN A 96 6.50 16.12 11.22
C GLN A 96 6.84 17.42 10.46
N GLU A 97 8.13 17.77 10.42
CA GLU A 97 8.62 18.93 9.67
C GLU A 97 8.41 18.72 8.15
N ALA A 98 8.43 17.48 7.64
CA ALA A 98 8.12 17.16 6.24
C ALA A 98 6.64 17.36 5.91
N VAL A 99 5.74 17.04 6.84
CA VAL A 99 4.31 17.35 6.73
C VAL A 99 4.11 18.87 6.62
N ASP A 100 4.80 19.63 7.47
CA ASP A 100 4.70 21.09 7.57
C ASP A 100 5.44 21.83 6.44
N GLY A 101 6.31 21.14 5.68
CA GLY A 101 7.10 21.73 4.59
C GLY A 101 8.31 22.53 5.09
N GLU A 102 8.78 22.26 6.30
CA GLU A 102 9.89 22.95 6.96
C GLU A 102 11.25 22.29 6.60
N TRP A 103 11.57 22.28 5.30
CA TRP A 103 12.72 21.56 4.74
C TRP A 103 14.07 21.97 5.36
N ASN A 104 14.26 23.27 5.68
CA ASN A 104 15.48 23.75 6.33
C ASN A 104 15.70 23.16 7.74
N ARG A 105 14.61 22.84 8.45
CA ARG A 105 14.72 22.21 9.76
C ARG A 105 15.11 20.75 9.64
N ILE A 106 14.53 20.05 8.67
CA ILE A 106 14.91 18.67 8.37
C ILE A 106 16.40 18.60 8.03
N ASP A 107 16.87 19.46 7.13
CA ASP A 107 18.29 19.54 6.77
C ASP A 107 19.19 19.75 8.00
N SER A 108 18.81 20.69 8.88
CA SER A 108 19.53 20.92 10.14
C SER A 108 19.54 19.69 11.07
N MET A 109 18.45 18.91 11.10
CA MET A 109 18.34 17.69 11.90
C MET A 109 19.21 16.56 11.34
N LEU A 110 19.23 16.39 10.01
CA LEU A 110 20.08 15.40 9.34
C LEU A 110 21.56 15.74 9.51
N ALA A 111 21.93 17.01 9.35
CA ALA A 111 23.29 17.50 9.58
C ALA A 111 23.79 17.20 11.01
N ALA A 112 22.92 17.37 12.01
CA ALA A 112 23.24 17.04 13.40
C ALA A 112 23.47 15.53 13.64
N ARG A 113 23.08 14.68 12.69
CA ARG A 113 23.14 13.21 12.75
C ARG A 113 23.90 12.60 11.57
N GLU A 114 24.72 13.38 10.87
CA GLU A 114 25.42 12.95 9.64
C GLU A 114 26.21 11.64 9.81
N ASN A 115 26.85 11.45 10.97
CA ASN A 115 27.68 10.27 11.27
C ASN A 115 26.86 9.05 11.73
N ASP A 116 25.61 9.27 12.16
CA ASP A 116 24.75 8.24 12.75
C ASP A 116 23.70 7.73 11.77
N TRP A 117 23.11 8.63 10.99
CA TRP A 117 22.01 8.31 10.08
C TRP A 117 22.47 8.22 8.63
N GLN A 118 23.41 9.07 8.21
CA GLN A 118 23.87 9.13 6.82
C GLN A 118 22.71 9.27 5.84
N TYR A 119 21.84 10.26 6.08
CA TYR A 119 20.71 10.59 5.22
C TYR A 119 20.87 12.00 4.65
N ASP A 120 20.50 12.16 3.38
CA ASP A 120 20.44 13.45 2.71
C ASP A 120 18.98 13.91 2.58
N LEU A 121 18.77 15.22 2.68
CA LEU A 121 17.58 15.88 2.15
C LEU A 121 17.92 16.43 0.76
N VAL A 122 17.17 15.97 -0.24
CA VAL A 122 17.33 16.38 -1.63
C VAL A 122 16.09 17.14 -2.07
N HIS A 123 16.26 18.37 -2.56
CA HIS A 123 15.28 19.04 -3.39
C HIS A 123 15.52 18.60 -4.84
N PHE A 124 14.54 17.94 -5.42
CA PHE A 124 14.66 17.25 -6.71
C PHE A 124 13.67 17.81 -7.72
N TRP A 125 14.21 18.27 -8.85
CA TRP A 125 13.43 18.64 -10.01
C TRP A 125 13.34 17.48 -11.01
N ASP A 126 12.15 16.88 -11.11
CA ASP A 126 11.86 15.92 -12.18
C ASP A 126 11.64 16.66 -13.50
N ALA A 127 12.66 16.62 -14.35
CA ALA A 127 12.68 17.23 -15.67
C ALA A 127 11.81 16.49 -16.70
N GLY A 128 11.52 15.20 -16.51
CA GLY A 128 10.56 14.47 -17.34
C GLY A 128 9.12 14.88 -17.02
N GLU A 129 8.88 15.10 -15.74
CA GLU A 129 7.68 15.60 -15.06
C GLU A 129 7.28 17.05 -15.30
N GLY A 130 8.29 17.92 -15.21
CA GLY A 130 8.08 19.28 -14.72
C GLY A 130 7.52 19.31 -13.29
N ARG A 131 8.00 18.43 -12.40
CA ARG A 131 7.51 18.30 -11.02
C ARG A 131 8.63 18.45 -10.00
N GLU A 132 8.27 19.00 -8.84
CA GLU A 132 9.14 19.18 -7.68
C GLU A 132 8.88 18.07 -6.66
N TYR A 133 9.96 17.51 -6.11
CA TYR A 133 9.92 16.55 -5.01
C TYR A 133 10.96 16.88 -3.95
N TYR A 134 10.71 16.45 -2.71
CA TYR A 134 11.74 16.38 -1.66
C TYR A 134 11.97 14.93 -1.29
N LEU A 135 13.23 14.51 -1.20
CA LEU A 135 13.60 13.13 -0.92
C LEU A 135 14.40 13.06 0.36
N LEU A 136 14.05 12.09 1.22
CA LEU A 136 14.94 11.60 2.26
C LEU A 136 15.50 10.27 1.80
N ARG A 137 16.80 10.26 1.48
CA ARG A 137 17.50 9.05 1.02
C ARG A 137 18.77 8.82 1.81
N GLU A 138 19.15 7.56 1.95
CA GLU A 138 20.39 7.18 2.61
C GLU A 138 21.60 7.43 1.68
N GLN A 139 22.73 7.81 2.25
CA GLN A 139 24.01 7.94 1.56
C GLN A 139 24.63 6.56 1.34
N LEU A 140 25.40 6.41 0.25
CA LEU A 140 26.06 5.15 -0.07
C LEU A 140 27.31 4.91 0.79
N ASP A 141 27.44 3.69 1.35
CA ASP A 141 28.68 3.22 1.95
C ASP A 141 29.47 2.37 0.96
N SER A 142 30.48 2.99 0.35
CA SER A 142 31.40 2.36 -0.62
C SER A 142 32.19 1.15 -0.10
N SER A 143 32.10 0.82 1.20
CA SER A 143 32.67 -0.43 1.72
C SER A 143 31.88 -1.68 1.32
N PHE A 144 30.63 -1.51 0.87
CA PHE A 144 29.87 -2.57 0.22
C PHE A 144 30.10 -2.54 -1.29
N SER A 145 30.21 -3.72 -1.88
CA SER A 145 30.29 -3.90 -3.32
C SER A 145 29.52 -5.16 -3.69
N ASP A 146 28.60 -5.02 -4.62
CA ASP A 146 27.96 -6.14 -5.28
C ASP A 146 28.61 -6.35 -6.64
N ASN A 147 28.89 -7.60 -6.97
CA ASN A 147 29.39 -7.99 -8.27
C ASN A 147 28.32 -8.67 -9.13
N ASN A 148 27.05 -8.65 -8.68
CA ASN A 148 25.86 -9.07 -9.40
C ASN A 148 26.10 -10.38 -10.16
N VAL A 149 26.37 -10.30 -11.47
CA VAL A 149 26.85 -11.44 -12.24
C VAL A 149 28.37 -11.37 -12.38
N ASP A 150 29.08 -12.32 -11.74
CA ASP A 150 30.54 -12.49 -11.81
C ASP A 150 31.18 -12.28 -13.20
N SER A 151 30.44 -12.64 -14.26
CA SER A 151 30.91 -12.56 -15.66
C SER A 151 30.68 -11.21 -16.35
N ILE A 152 29.98 -10.26 -15.73
CA ILE A 152 29.53 -9.00 -16.32
C ILE A 152 30.00 -7.83 -15.45
N ALA A 153 31.29 -7.49 -15.49
CA ALA A 153 31.83 -6.42 -14.63
C ALA A 153 31.15 -5.04 -14.74
N THR A 154 30.31 -4.81 -15.76
CA THR A 154 29.54 -3.56 -15.93
C THR A 154 28.26 -3.50 -15.09
N ASP A 155 27.82 -4.61 -14.49
CA ASP A 155 26.66 -4.64 -13.58
C ASP A 155 27.04 -4.56 -12.10
N ASN A 156 28.34 -4.53 -11.78
CA ASN A 156 28.83 -4.36 -10.43
C ASN A 156 28.32 -3.03 -9.83
N VAL A 157 27.79 -3.12 -8.62
CA VAL A 157 27.35 -1.98 -7.82
C VAL A 157 28.37 -1.70 -6.73
N VAL A 158 28.76 -0.44 -6.56
CA VAL A 158 29.62 0.00 -5.46
C VAL A 158 28.83 0.97 -4.60
N GLY A 159 28.80 0.70 -3.30
CA GLY A 159 27.99 1.45 -2.35
C GLY A 159 26.69 0.73 -2.02
N GLY A 160 26.45 0.47 -0.74
CA GLY A 160 25.19 -0.07 -0.24
C GLY A 160 24.71 0.70 0.99
N PHE A 161 23.46 0.51 1.37
CA PHE A 161 22.90 1.16 2.57
C PHE A 161 23.39 0.49 3.87
N ARG A 162 23.61 1.27 4.93
CA ARG A 162 24.09 0.78 6.25
C ARG A 162 22.98 0.65 7.28
N ASN A 163 21.91 1.42 7.10
CA ASN A 163 20.75 1.42 7.95
C ASN A 163 19.60 0.68 7.27
N GLY A 164 19.43 0.82 5.95
CA GLY A 164 18.37 0.16 5.20
C GLY A 164 16.99 0.67 5.61
N TRP A 165 16.88 1.94 6.02
CA TRP A 165 15.64 2.52 6.54
C TRP A 165 14.72 3.07 5.44
N GLY A 166 15.16 3.07 4.18
CA GLY A 166 14.33 3.33 3.01
C GLY A 166 14.47 4.70 2.39
N LEU A 167 13.69 4.89 1.33
CA LEU A 167 13.54 6.12 0.56
C LEU A 167 12.13 6.68 0.81
N TYR A 168 12.07 7.98 1.10
CA TYR A 168 10.83 8.72 1.26
C TYR A 168 10.79 9.85 0.24
N VAL A 169 9.79 9.82 -0.63
CA VAL A 169 9.59 10.86 -1.65
C VAL A 169 8.34 11.66 -1.30
N PHE A 170 8.50 12.96 -1.07
CA PHE A 170 7.43 13.89 -0.73
C PHE A 170 7.05 14.73 -1.94
N ASN A 171 5.75 14.79 -2.22
CA ASN A 171 5.17 15.61 -3.26
C ASN A 171 4.53 16.86 -2.63
N PRO A 172 5.21 18.03 -2.64
CA PRO A 172 4.65 19.27 -2.08
C PRO A 172 3.37 19.71 -2.80
N HIS A 173 3.22 19.35 -4.09
CA HIS A 173 2.10 19.73 -4.96
C HIS A 173 1.18 18.54 -5.28
N ALA A 174 1.02 17.61 -4.33
CA ALA A 174 0.19 16.43 -4.49
C ALA A 174 -1.25 16.78 -4.91
N ARG A 175 -1.74 16.12 -5.97
CA ARG A 175 -3.12 16.21 -6.43
C ARG A 175 -4.09 15.58 -5.43
N ARG A 176 -3.65 14.50 -4.77
CA ARG A 176 -4.35 13.78 -3.70
C ARG A 176 -3.49 13.79 -2.44
N PRO A 177 -3.52 14.90 -1.68
CA PRO A 177 -2.70 15.02 -0.47
C PRO A 177 -3.03 13.97 0.60
N GLU A 178 -4.21 13.36 0.56
CA GLU A 178 -4.67 12.31 1.48
C GLU A 178 -4.11 10.91 1.20
N LEU A 179 -3.38 10.73 0.10
CA LEU A 179 -2.92 9.42 -0.37
C LEU A 179 -1.45 9.16 0.00
N ILE A 180 -1.21 7.99 0.60
CA ILE A 180 0.10 7.44 0.99
C ILE A 180 0.34 6.16 0.18
N LEU A 181 1.46 6.06 -0.54
CA LEU A 181 1.87 4.85 -1.26
C LEU A 181 3.05 4.17 -0.56
N GLN A 182 3.01 2.85 -0.47
CA GLN A 182 4.01 2.05 0.24
C GLN A 182 4.41 0.82 -0.58
N ALA A 183 5.71 0.52 -0.60
CA ALA A 183 6.24 -0.78 -1.02
C ALA A 183 7.27 -1.25 0.03
N PRO A 184 6.89 -2.21 0.89
CA PRO A 184 7.66 -2.53 2.09
C PRO A 184 8.76 -3.58 1.89
N HIS A 185 8.79 -4.30 0.76
CA HIS A 185 9.77 -5.37 0.52
C HIS A 185 10.46 -5.20 -0.84
N PRO A 186 11.43 -4.26 -0.98
CA PRO A 186 12.27 -4.24 -2.16
C PRO A 186 13.01 -5.58 -2.34
N GLU A 187 13.38 -5.91 -3.57
CA GLU A 187 14.00 -7.16 -4.01
C GLU A 187 13.18 -8.45 -3.81
N ASP A 188 12.52 -8.61 -2.67
CA ASP A 188 11.65 -9.77 -2.39
C ASP A 188 10.32 -9.70 -3.14
N ASP A 189 9.79 -8.49 -3.30
CA ASP A 189 8.56 -8.18 -4.04
C ASP A 189 8.93 -7.28 -5.24
N PHE A 190 9.72 -7.80 -6.20
CA PHE A 190 10.42 -6.97 -7.20
C PHE A 190 9.50 -6.18 -8.15
N MET A 191 8.26 -6.63 -8.35
CA MET A 191 7.26 -5.89 -9.14
C MET A 191 6.49 -4.85 -8.32
N ALA A 192 6.50 -4.93 -6.99
CA ALA A 192 5.76 -4.02 -6.13
C ALA A 192 6.27 -2.58 -6.23
N LEU A 193 7.60 -2.39 -6.27
CA LEU A 193 8.23 -1.07 -6.32
C LEU A 193 7.85 -0.28 -7.59
N PRO A 194 8.05 -0.80 -8.82
CA PRO A 194 7.72 -0.05 -10.02
C PRO A 194 6.21 0.22 -10.14
N VAL A 195 5.35 -0.70 -9.68
CA VAL A 195 3.90 -0.48 -9.63
C VAL A 195 3.53 0.59 -8.60
N ALA A 196 4.06 0.54 -7.37
CA ALA A 196 3.83 1.56 -6.34
C ALA A 196 4.32 2.95 -6.77
N PHE A 197 5.47 3.00 -7.46
CA PHE A 197 6.00 4.23 -8.04
C PHE A 197 5.05 4.81 -9.08
N GLU A 198 4.59 4.02 -10.06
CA GLU A 198 3.65 4.56 -11.07
C GLU A 198 2.31 4.94 -10.44
N MET A 199 1.82 4.20 -9.43
CA MET A 199 0.66 4.60 -8.64
C MET A 199 0.87 5.95 -7.94
N PHE A 200 2.02 6.16 -7.29
CA PHE A 200 2.34 7.45 -6.65
C PHE A 200 2.29 8.60 -7.67
N ARG A 201 2.90 8.39 -8.83
CA ARG A 201 3.05 9.34 -9.92
C ARG A 201 1.72 9.70 -10.58
N GLN A 202 0.95 8.67 -10.96
CA GLN A 202 -0.33 8.80 -11.65
C GLN A 202 -1.42 9.26 -10.70
N LEU A 203 -1.55 8.68 -9.50
CA LEU A 203 -2.59 9.08 -8.54
C LEU A 203 -2.31 10.47 -7.94
N GLY A 204 -1.05 10.92 -7.98
CA GLY A 204 -0.61 12.22 -7.49
C GLY A 204 -0.60 12.25 -5.96
N ALA A 205 -0.08 11.18 -5.36
CA ALA A 205 -0.05 10.96 -3.92
C ALA A 205 0.91 11.93 -3.21
N ARG A 206 0.74 12.06 -1.89
CA ARG A 206 1.52 12.97 -1.03
C ARG A 206 2.91 12.43 -0.72
N VAL A 207 2.99 11.14 -0.45
CA VAL A 207 4.24 10.48 -0.06
C VAL A 207 4.30 9.08 -0.66
N LEU A 208 5.48 8.73 -1.17
CA LEU A 208 5.88 7.37 -1.51
C LEU A 208 6.91 6.91 -0.48
N MET A 209 6.71 5.72 0.06
CA MET A 209 7.59 5.10 1.04
C MET A 209 8.08 3.77 0.49
N LEU A 210 9.38 3.66 0.24
CA LEU A 210 10.03 2.42 -0.18
C LEU A 210 10.95 1.96 0.96
N ALA A 211 10.80 0.73 1.45
CA ALA A 211 11.72 0.22 2.46
C ALA A 211 13.13 0.05 1.86
N GLY A 212 14.19 0.19 2.67
CA GLY A 212 15.57 0.16 2.17
C GLY A 212 16.24 -1.20 2.30
N ALA A 213 15.47 -2.22 2.65
CA ALA A 213 15.91 -3.59 2.86
C ALA A 213 14.75 -4.53 2.56
N GLY A 214 15.04 -5.66 1.94
CA GLY A 214 14.07 -6.75 1.82
C GLY A 214 13.60 -7.25 3.19
N ARG A 215 12.44 -7.90 3.21
CA ARG A 215 11.94 -8.73 4.32
C ARG A 215 13.00 -9.72 4.79
N GLU A 216 13.91 -10.14 3.93
CA GLU A 216 14.84 -11.22 4.22
C GLU A 216 16.24 -10.76 4.66
N ALA A 217 16.45 -9.45 4.80
CA ALA A 217 17.74 -8.87 5.20
C ALA A 217 18.16 -9.24 6.64
N VAL A 218 17.21 -9.32 7.59
CA VAL A 218 17.52 -9.67 8.99
C VAL A 218 16.44 -10.55 9.61
N TRP A 219 16.88 -11.60 10.31
CA TRP A 219 16.03 -12.61 10.94
C TRP A 219 16.27 -12.75 12.44
N ASP A 220 15.25 -13.15 13.19
CA ASP A 220 15.33 -13.39 14.63
C ASP A 220 16.13 -14.65 15.02
N SER A 221 16.43 -15.50 14.04
CA SER A 221 17.16 -16.75 14.18
C SER A 221 18.12 -16.93 13.01
N LEU A 222 19.35 -17.33 13.32
CA LEU A 222 20.43 -17.55 12.33
C LEU A 222 20.31 -18.90 11.60
N HIS A 223 19.27 -19.69 11.88
CA HIS A 223 19.13 -21.06 11.41
C HIS A 223 17.72 -21.37 10.89
N PRO A 224 17.60 -22.15 9.81
CA PRO A 224 16.31 -22.59 9.26
C PRO A 224 15.39 -23.30 10.29
N PRO A 225 14.06 -23.27 10.08
CA PRO A 225 13.39 -22.65 8.93
C PRO A 225 13.31 -21.13 9.11
N PHE A 226 13.73 -20.40 8.07
CA PHE A 226 13.40 -19.00 7.92
C PHE A 226 11.97 -18.96 7.40
N ASP A 227 11.12 -18.15 8.02
CA ASP A 227 9.73 -17.97 7.65
C ASP A 227 9.34 -16.54 7.99
N ASN A 228 8.38 -15.98 7.26
CA ASN A 228 8.05 -14.55 7.36
C ASN A 228 7.71 -14.08 8.79
N SER A 229 7.30 -14.96 9.71
CA SER A 229 7.04 -14.58 11.10
C SER A 229 8.29 -14.15 11.88
N LYS A 230 9.47 -14.45 11.34
CA LYS A 230 10.79 -14.21 11.95
C LYS A 230 11.55 -13.04 11.35
N SER A 231 10.99 -12.38 10.32
CA SER A 231 11.63 -11.23 9.70
C SER A 231 11.68 -10.05 10.68
N LEU A 232 12.84 -9.42 10.77
CA LEU A 232 13.08 -8.25 11.60
C LEU A 232 13.22 -6.95 10.79
N SER A 233 13.48 -7.07 9.48
CA SER A 233 13.57 -5.94 8.53
C SER A 233 12.24 -5.60 7.86
N ASP A 234 11.26 -6.51 7.85
CA ASP A 234 9.91 -6.29 7.33
C ASP A 234 9.16 -5.20 8.15
N PRO A 235 8.91 -4.01 7.57
CA PRO A 235 8.22 -2.93 8.28
C PRO A 235 6.72 -3.20 8.43
N SER A 236 6.13 -4.10 7.64
CA SER A 236 4.76 -4.57 7.82
C SER A 236 4.62 -5.45 9.06
N ARG A 237 5.70 -6.05 9.56
CA ARG A 237 5.71 -6.87 10.80
C ARG A 237 6.29 -6.14 12.01
N ASN A 238 7.17 -5.17 11.78
CA ASN A 238 7.93 -4.48 12.81
C ASN A 238 7.54 -2.99 12.90
N ASP A 239 7.06 -2.56 14.07
CA ASP A 239 6.62 -1.19 14.34
C ASP A 239 7.75 -0.26 14.83
N THR A 240 8.95 -0.79 15.08
CA THR A 240 10.12 0.01 15.48
C THR A 240 11.02 0.32 14.29
N THR A 241 10.47 0.98 13.28
CA THR A 241 11.20 1.39 12.05
C THR A 241 10.86 2.85 11.68
N PRO A 242 11.78 3.60 11.04
CA PRO A 242 11.43 4.90 10.47
C PRO A 242 10.27 4.82 9.47
N PHE A 243 10.14 3.69 8.75
CA PHE A 243 9.02 3.42 7.85
C PHE A 243 7.68 3.45 8.61
N GLY A 244 7.58 2.71 9.73
CA GLY A 244 6.41 2.75 10.60
C GLY A 244 6.14 4.15 11.15
N VAL A 245 7.17 4.87 11.58
CA VAL A 245 7.03 6.25 12.10
C VAL A 245 6.52 7.21 11.03
N CYS A 246 7.04 7.16 9.81
CA CYS A 246 6.61 7.99 8.69
C CYS A 246 5.12 7.77 8.39
N HIS A 247 4.70 6.50 8.28
CA HIS A 247 3.30 6.15 8.08
C HIS A 247 2.42 6.78 9.16
N GLN A 248 2.76 6.61 10.44
CA GLN A 248 1.98 7.15 11.54
C GLN A 248 1.87 8.68 11.48
N VAL A 249 2.98 9.38 11.22
CA VAL A 249 3.01 10.85 11.18
C VAL A 249 2.16 11.39 10.03
N PHE A 250 2.33 10.86 8.81
CA PHE A 250 1.54 11.31 7.66
C PHE A 250 0.08 10.91 7.81
N PHE A 251 -0.20 9.71 8.28
CA PHE A 251 -1.57 9.26 8.50
C PHE A 251 -2.30 10.14 9.52
N ASP A 252 -1.70 10.41 10.69
CA ASP A 252 -2.31 11.26 11.72
C ASP A 252 -2.48 12.71 11.23
N ALA A 253 -1.47 13.28 10.56
CA ALA A 253 -1.55 14.65 10.02
C ALA A 253 -2.69 14.82 9.01
N LEU A 254 -2.93 13.80 8.18
CA LEU A 254 -4.00 13.80 7.20
C LEU A 254 -5.36 13.52 7.84
N TYR A 255 -5.40 12.63 8.84
CA TYR A 255 -6.61 12.30 9.59
C TYR A 255 -7.19 13.51 10.35
N ASP A 256 -6.32 14.34 10.94
CA ASP A 256 -6.71 15.56 11.64
C ASP A 256 -6.98 16.75 10.70
N SER A 257 -6.83 16.55 9.39
CA SER A 257 -7.05 17.59 8.39
C SER A 257 -8.53 17.71 7.98
N ALA A 258 -8.94 18.90 7.55
CA ALA A 258 -10.29 19.13 7.00
C ALA A 258 -10.50 18.50 5.60
N ARG A 259 -9.52 17.75 5.06
CA ARG A 259 -9.45 17.37 3.64
C ARG A 259 -9.95 15.95 3.33
N GLY A 260 -10.24 15.13 4.33
CA GLY A 260 -10.78 13.78 4.13
C GLY A 260 -10.06 12.73 4.97
N LEU A 261 -10.47 11.46 4.83
CA LEU A 261 -9.77 10.35 5.46
C LEU A 261 -8.49 10.05 4.68
N PRO A 262 -7.35 9.84 5.36
CA PRO A 262 -6.16 9.31 4.72
C PRO A 262 -6.43 7.94 4.13
N LEU A 263 -5.84 7.67 2.97
CA LEU A 263 -5.80 6.36 2.35
C LEU A 263 -4.35 5.93 2.19
N THR A 264 -4.00 4.79 2.76
CA THR A 264 -2.74 4.10 2.48
C THR A 264 -2.98 2.98 1.49
N ILE A 265 -2.23 2.97 0.38
CA ILE A 265 -2.16 1.83 -0.52
C ILE A 265 -0.77 1.21 -0.36
N GLN A 266 -0.75 -0.03 0.12
CA GLN A 266 0.47 -0.81 0.26
C GLN A 266 0.51 -1.89 -0.83
N VAL A 267 1.50 -1.79 -1.69
CA VAL A 267 1.69 -2.68 -2.84
C VAL A 267 2.77 -3.71 -2.50
N HIS A 268 2.49 -4.94 -2.88
CA HIS A 268 3.33 -6.11 -2.78
C HIS A 268 3.28 -6.87 -4.12
N SER A 269 4.14 -7.86 -4.26
CA SER A 269 4.09 -8.84 -5.35
C SER A 269 4.34 -10.23 -4.82
N TYR A 270 4.03 -11.24 -5.63
CA TYR A 270 4.11 -12.62 -5.22
C TYR A 270 4.76 -13.53 -6.25
N ASP A 271 5.51 -14.52 -5.74
CA ASP A 271 6.14 -15.56 -6.53
C ASP A 271 5.08 -16.44 -7.22
N HIS A 272 5.02 -16.33 -8.54
CA HIS A 272 4.16 -17.14 -9.39
C HIS A 272 4.38 -18.66 -9.19
N GLY A 273 5.62 -19.10 -9.02
CA GLY A 273 5.97 -20.51 -8.88
C GLY A 273 5.37 -21.16 -7.62
N LEU A 274 5.24 -20.39 -6.54
CA LEU A 274 4.62 -20.83 -5.29
C LEU A 274 3.10 -20.65 -5.28
N HIS A 275 2.60 -19.63 -5.96
CA HIS A 275 1.18 -19.23 -5.94
C HIS A 275 0.47 -19.42 -7.29
N GLY A 276 0.97 -20.33 -8.14
CA GLY A 276 0.43 -20.57 -9.48
C GLY A 276 -1.07 -20.84 -9.49
N GLY A 277 -1.80 -20.13 -10.35
CA GLY A 277 -3.26 -20.22 -10.49
C GLY A 277 -4.06 -19.20 -9.66
N LEU A 278 -3.39 -18.37 -8.86
CA LEU A 278 -3.95 -17.13 -8.33
C LEU A 278 -4.26 -16.13 -9.47
N LYS A 279 -5.07 -15.11 -9.17
CA LYS A 279 -5.36 -14.01 -10.11
C LYS A 279 -4.23 -13.00 -10.08
N ASP A 280 -3.89 -12.42 -11.24
CA ASP A 280 -2.75 -11.51 -11.40
C ASP A 280 -2.77 -10.32 -10.45
N VAL A 281 -3.96 -9.91 -9.98
CA VAL A 281 -4.13 -8.89 -8.97
C VAL A 281 -4.98 -9.43 -7.82
N GLN A 282 -4.47 -9.36 -6.60
CA GLN A 282 -5.23 -9.61 -5.37
C GLN A 282 -5.38 -8.32 -4.60
N MET A 283 -6.59 -8.06 -4.08
CA MET A 283 -6.86 -6.87 -3.29
C MET A 283 -7.63 -7.19 -2.01
N SER A 284 -7.32 -6.44 -0.96
CA SER A 284 -8.08 -6.42 0.29
C SER A 284 -8.04 -5.02 0.91
N ALA A 285 -9.06 -4.67 1.71
CA ALA A 285 -8.97 -3.50 2.59
C ALA A 285 -8.04 -3.79 3.77
N PHE A 286 -8.13 -5.01 4.31
CA PHE A 286 -7.24 -5.62 5.28
C PHE A 286 -7.66 -7.09 5.45
N SER A 287 -6.82 -7.96 5.99
CA SER A 287 -7.16 -9.38 6.15
C SER A 287 -8.25 -9.65 7.19
N ASP A 288 -8.45 -8.74 8.14
CA ASP A 288 -9.58 -8.78 9.08
C ASP A 288 -10.83 -8.04 8.58
N ASP A 289 -10.75 -7.40 7.40
CA ASP A 289 -11.88 -6.67 6.80
C ASP A 289 -12.33 -7.30 5.48
N ALA A 290 -13.25 -8.24 5.60
CA ALA A 290 -13.91 -8.87 4.45
C ALA A 290 -15.06 -8.02 3.88
N LYS A 291 -15.24 -6.76 4.28
CA LYS A 291 -16.30 -5.90 3.77
C LYS A 291 -15.72 -4.58 3.26
N PRO A 292 -14.79 -4.64 2.29
CA PRO A 292 -14.16 -3.44 1.75
C PRO A 292 -15.22 -2.47 1.23
N ASN A 293 -15.01 -1.19 1.41
CA ASN A 293 -15.82 -0.12 0.85
C ASN A 293 -15.06 0.57 -0.28
N ILE A 294 -15.56 1.73 -0.71
CA ILE A 294 -14.89 2.55 -1.72
C ILE A 294 -13.46 2.92 -1.26
N PRO A 295 -12.47 2.92 -2.17
CA PRO A 295 -12.61 2.77 -3.62
C PRO A 295 -12.67 1.32 -4.15
N LEU A 296 -12.46 0.30 -3.31
CA LEU A 296 -12.39 -1.10 -3.76
C LEU A 296 -13.75 -1.66 -4.16
N ARG A 297 -14.81 -1.27 -3.44
CA ARG A 297 -16.16 -1.82 -3.63
C ARG A 297 -17.23 -0.75 -3.45
N ASP A 298 -18.06 -0.59 -4.47
CA ASP A 298 -19.26 0.23 -4.47
C ASP A 298 -20.45 -0.63 -4.90
N LEU A 299 -21.34 -0.91 -3.94
CA LEU A 299 -22.54 -1.71 -4.17
C LEU A 299 -23.67 -0.90 -4.81
N THR A 300 -23.64 0.43 -4.71
CA THR A 300 -24.72 1.33 -5.14
C THR A 300 -24.53 1.74 -6.60
N HIS A 301 -23.41 2.41 -6.89
CA HIS A 301 -23.19 3.03 -8.20
C HIS A 301 -22.19 2.27 -9.06
N HIS A 302 -21.46 1.33 -8.47
CA HIS A 302 -20.37 0.61 -9.13
C HIS A 302 -19.26 1.55 -9.60
N PHE A 303 -19.00 2.63 -8.85
CA PHE A 303 -17.85 3.52 -9.06
C PHE A 303 -16.63 3.06 -8.25
N ASP A 304 -16.25 1.82 -8.47
CA ASP A 304 -15.13 1.17 -7.80
C ASP A 304 -14.07 0.66 -8.78
N VAL A 305 -12.92 0.29 -8.21
CA VAL A 305 -11.76 -0.25 -8.93
C VAL A 305 -12.18 -1.41 -9.85
N ILE A 306 -12.98 -2.35 -9.34
CA ILE A 306 -13.37 -3.55 -10.09
C ILE A 306 -14.21 -3.21 -11.32
N HIS A 307 -15.20 -2.31 -11.20
CA HIS A 307 -16.01 -1.91 -12.33
C HIS A 307 -15.26 -1.01 -13.32
N PHE A 308 -14.32 -0.19 -12.84
CA PHE A 308 -13.51 0.66 -13.71
C PHE A 308 -12.42 -0.07 -14.49
N LEU A 309 -12.02 -1.28 -14.08
CA LEU A 309 -11.23 -2.20 -14.92
C LEU A 309 -11.96 -2.55 -16.22
N GLY A 310 -13.29 -2.66 -16.18
CA GLY A 310 -14.11 -3.14 -17.29
C GLY A 310 -14.03 -4.66 -17.49
N GLU A 311 -14.88 -5.21 -18.35
CA GLU A 311 -15.01 -6.67 -18.52
C GLU A 311 -13.74 -7.34 -19.06
N TYR A 312 -12.98 -6.62 -19.90
CA TYR A 312 -11.71 -7.06 -20.48
C TYR A 312 -10.66 -5.98 -20.20
N PRO A 313 -9.98 -6.03 -19.05
CA PRO A 313 -9.14 -4.92 -18.58
C PRO A 313 -7.90 -4.69 -19.44
N LEU A 314 -7.34 -5.75 -20.02
CA LEU A 314 -6.10 -5.65 -20.77
C LEU A 314 -6.29 -5.03 -22.17
N PRO A 315 -5.43 -4.09 -22.58
CA PRO A 315 -5.50 -3.48 -23.90
C PRO A 315 -5.13 -4.47 -25.01
N HIS A 316 -5.67 -4.22 -26.21
CA HIS A 316 -5.27 -4.97 -27.40
C HIS A 316 -3.77 -4.79 -27.70
N GLY A 317 -3.07 -5.88 -27.99
CA GLY A 317 -1.65 -5.84 -28.36
C GLY A 317 -0.67 -6.07 -27.20
N ILE A 318 -1.18 -6.16 -25.96
CA ILE A 318 -0.38 -6.58 -24.81
C ILE A 318 0.02 -8.06 -24.85
N SER A 319 -0.38 -8.80 -25.86
CA SER A 319 0.21 -10.08 -26.18
C SER A 319 0.35 -10.21 -27.68
N SER A 320 1.43 -10.87 -28.13
CA SER A 320 1.49 -11.35 -29.52
C SER A 320 0.40 -12.37 -29.81
N ASP A 321 -0.09 -13.07 -28.79
CA ASP A 321 -1.25 -13.91 -28.90
C ASP A 321 -2.52 -13.05 -28.76
N THR A 322 -3.08 -12.68 -29.91
CA THR A 322 -4.32 -11.88 -29.98
C THR A 322 -5.57 -12.57 -29.41
N THR A 323 -5.46 -13.86 -29.03
CA THR A 323 -6.53 -14.60 -28.35
C THR A 323 -6.54 -14.38 -26.84
N ILE A 324 -5.44 -13.90 -26.26
CA ILE A 324 -5.35 -13.57 -24.83
C ILE A 324 -6.20 -12.32 -24.56
N LYS A 325 -7.33 -12.55 -23.90
CA LYS A 325 -8.28 -11.54 -23.45
C LYS A 325 -8.86 -11.98 -22.10
N PRO A 326 -8.08 -11.92 -21.01
CA PRO A 326 -8.58 -12.29 -19.70
C PRO A 326 -9.77 -11.40 -19.38
N ARG A 327 -10.85 -12.04 -18.94
CA ARG A 327 -11.99 -11.34 -18.37
C ARG A 327 -11.63 -10.87 -16.96
N VAL A 328 -12.32 -9.85 -16.46
CA VAL A 328 -12.08 -9.29 -15.13
C VAL A 328 -12.07 -10.35 -14.02
N ASP A 329 -12.98 -11.33 -14.05
CA ASP A 329 -13.05 -12.44 -13.11
C ASP A 329 -11.89 -13.46 -13.22
N ASN A 330 -11.04 -13.30 -14.23
CA ASN A 330 -9.78 -14.03 -14.39
C ASN A 330 -8.53 -13.17 -14.18
N TYR A 331 -8.68 -11.86 -14.02
CA TYR A 331 -7.58 -10.92 -13.83
C TYR A 331 -7.44 -10.48 -12.36
N VAL A 332 -8.57 -10.31 -11.65
CA VAL A 332 -8.59 -9.75 -10.29
C VAL A 332 -9.36 -10.62 -9.31
N SER A 333 -8.89 -10.61 -8.06
CA SER A 333 -9.63 -11.09 -6.89
C SER A 333 -9.83 -9.95 -5.89
N LEU A 334 -10.86 -10.07 -5.05
CA LEU A 334 -11.13 -9.12 -3.96
C LEU A 334 -11.60 -9.89 -2.73
N TYR A 335 -10.83 -9.79 -1.64
CA TYR A 335 -11.24 -10.36 -0.35
C TYR A 335 -12.54 -9.69 0.11
N SER A 336 -13.63 -10.45 0.03
CA SER A 336 -14.97 -9.93 0.27
C SER A 336 -15.95 -11.01 0.72
N ASN A 337 -16.71 -10.72 1.77
CA ASN A 337 -17.78 -11.52 2.31
C ASN A 337 -18.99 -10.63 2.69
N PRO A 338 -20.13 -10.73 2.00
CA PRO A 338 -20.45 -11.70 0.96
C PRO A 338 -19.63 -11.50 -0.33
N ALA A 339 -19.61 -12.53 -1.18
CA ALA A 339 -18.93 -12.50 -2.47
C ALA A 339 -19.39 -11.28 -3.29
N TYR A 340 -18.43 -10.66 -3.97
CA TYR A 340 -18.66 -9.50 -4.81
C TYR A 340 -18.84 -9.87 -6.29
N TYR A 341 -19.60 -9.05 -7.02
CA TYR A 341 -19.96 -9.31 -8.41
C TYR A 341 -19.71 -8.08 -9.27
N PHE A 342 -19.13 -8.30 -10.45
CA PHE A 342 -19.07 -7.31 -11.52
C PHE A 342 -20.38 -7.33 -12.30
N CYS A 343 -21.10 -6.22 -12.31
CA CYS A 343 -22.42 -6.11 -12.92
C CYS A 343 -22.33 -5.74 -14.41
N ARG A 344 -22.99 -6.53 -15.26
CA ARG A 344 -23.19 -6.25 -16.69
C ARG A 344 -24.64 -5.84 -16.94
N ALA A 345 -24.92 -5.44 -18.18
CA ALA A 345 -26.28 -5.03 -18.57
C ALA A 345 -27.33 -6.16 -18.42
N THR A 346 -26.92 -7.43 -18.52
CA THR A 346 -27.84 -8.58 -18.58
C THR A 346 -27.64 -9.62 -17.48
N ASP A 347 -26.47 -9.62 -16.83
CA ASP A 347 -26.07 -10.60 -15.82
C ASP A 347 -24.89 -10.06 -14.99
N SER A 348 -24.27 -10.91 -14.16
CA SER A 348 -23.11 -10.53 -13.35
C SER A 348 -22.03 -11.62 -13.35
N LEU A 349 -20.79 -11.21 -13.07
CA LEU A 349 -19.63 -12.08 -12.97
C LEU A 349 -19.18 -12.13 -11.51
N SER A 350 -19.03 -13.32 -10.95
CA SER A 350 -18.50 -13.45 -9.58
C SER A 350 -17.01 -13.10 -9.59
N ILE A 351 -16.63 -12.15 -8.75
CA ILE A 351 -15.22 -11.88 -8.46
C ILE A 351 -14.80 -12.83 -7.36
N LEU A 352 -13.67 -13.52 -7.58
CA LEU A 352 -13.16 -14.48 -6.61
C LEU A 352 -12.76 -13.74 -5.33
N SER A 353 -13.24 -14.22 -4.19
CA SER A 353 -12.65 -13.86 -2.89
C SER A 353 -11.53 -14.85 -2.60
N SER A 354 -10.29 -14.39 -2.69
CA SER A 354 -9.14 -15.15 -2.20
C SER A 354 -9.01 -14.96 -0.69
N ASN A 355 -8.65 -16.03 0.02
CA ASN A 355 -8.18 -15.94 1.41
C ASN A 355 -6.64 -16.00 1.48
N ASP A 356 -6.00 -16.20 0.33
CA ASP A 356 -4.55 -16.19 0.14
C ASP A 356 -4.14 -14.81 -0.40
N MET A 357 -2.95 -14.32 -0.03
CA MET A 357 -2.44 -13.01 -0.46
C MET A 357 -3.39 -11.82 -0.12
N ILE A 358 -4.00 -11.86 1.06
CA ILE A 358 -4.92 -10.80 1.57
C ILE A 358 -4.26 -9.82 2.54
N GLY A 359 -2.93 -9.86 2.63
CA GLY A 359 -2.14 -9.09 3.58
C GLY A 359 -1.99 -9.76 4.94
N PHE A 360 -0.86 -9.52 5.59
CA PHE A 360 -0.58 -10.10 6.90
C PHE A 360 -1.57 -9.59 7.97
N GLY A 361 -2.20 -10.49 8.72
CA GLY A 361 -3.17 -10.15 9.78
C GLY A 361 -2.62 -9.29 10.93
N TYR A 362 -1.30 -9.19 11.08
CA TYR A 362 -0.69 -8.26 12.03
C TYR A 362 0.10 -7.15 11.35
N ASN A 363 -0.28 -6.79 10.12
CA ASN A 363 0.32 -5.67 9.39
C ASN A 363 0.23 -4.39 10.25
N ARG A 364 1.39 -3.80 10.56
CA ARG A 364 1.49 -2.68 11.50
C ARG A 364 0.81 -1.42 10.98
N GLN A 365 0.95 -1.13 9.69
CA GLN A 365 0.34 0.03 9.04
C GLN A 365 -1.17 -0.15 8.94
N ALA A 366 -1.64 -1.32 8.47
CA ALA A 366 -3.06 -1.61 8.36
C ALA A 366 -3.78 -1.56 9.72
N ILE A 367 -3.21 -2.20 10.76
CA ILE A 367 -3.73 -2.12 12.14
C ILE A 367 -3.79 -0.67 12.60
N TYR A 368 -2.72 0.10 12.38
CA TYR A 368 -2.68 1.49 12.80
C TYR A 368 -3.77 2.33 12.12
N SER A 369 -3.95 2.16 10.81
CA SER A 369 -5.01 2.81 10.04
C SER A 369 -6.41 2.40 10.53
N HIS A 370 -6.66 1.10 10.72
CA HIS A 370 -7.98 0.57 11.10
C HIS A 370 -8.38 0.85 12.56
N LEU A 371 -7.41 1.04 13.47
CA LEU A 371 -7.69 1.41 14.86
C LEU A 371 -8.21 2.85 15.02
N ARG A 372 -8.06 3.70 14.00
CA ARG A 372 -8.56 5.08 14.05
C ARG A 372 -10.07 5.10 13.81
N PRO A 373 -10.88 5.72 14.69
CA PRO A 373 -12.34 5.63 14.62
C PRO A 373 -12.90 6.21 13.32
N ARG A 374 -13.38 5.36 12.40
CA ARG A 374 -14.14 5.85 11.24
C ARG A 374 -15.39 6.58 11.76
N SER A 375 -15.62 7.82 11.32
CA SER A 375 -16.86 8.50 11.67
C SER A 375 -18.03 7.71 11.08
N LYS A 376 -19.19 7.72 11.74
CA LYS A 376 -20.40 7.03 11.23
C LYS A 376 -20.84 7.52 9.85
N ASP A 377 -20.39 8.71 9.48
CA ASP A 377 -20.69 9.38 8.21
C ASP A 377 -19.60 9.10 7.14
N ASN A 378 -18.58 8.28 7.44
CA ASN A 378 -17.46 8.05 6.54
C ASN A 378 -16.96 6.60 6.59
N THR A 379 -17.40 5.80 5.63
CA THR A 379 -17.07 4.37 5.52
C THR A 379 -15.97 4.08 4.50
N LYS A 380 -15.33 5.09 3.90
CA LYS A 380 -14.22 4.90 2.95
C LYS A 380 -13.11 4.05 3.57
N GLU A 381 -12.46 3.25 2.74
CA GLU A 381 -11.26 2.56 3.17
C GLU A 381 -10.13 3.55 3.43
N ASN A 382 -9.38 3.27 4.49
CA ASN A 382 -8.19 4.03 4.87
C ASN A 382 -6.90 3.22 4.72
N PHE A 383 -7.02 1.94 4.43
CA PHE A 383 -5.94 1.05 4.05
C PHE A 383 -6.41 0.14 2.91
N ILE A 384 -5.51 -0.12 1.96
CA ILE A 384 -5.70 -1.07 0.87
C ILE A 384 -4.38 -1.82 0.70
N HIS A 385 -4.48 -3.13 0.66
CA HIS A 385 -3.40 -4.03 0.31
C HIS A 385 -3.60 -4.54 -1.11
N ILE A 386 -2.52 -4.53 -1.89
CA ILE A 386 -2.49 -5.01 -3.28
C ILE A 386 -1.31 -5.97 -3.42
N GLU A 387 -1.56 -7.10 -4.05
CA GLU A 387 -0.53 -8.06 -4.47
C GLU A 387 -0.63 -8.20 -5.99
N VAL A 388 0.46 -7.94 -6.69
CA VAL A 388 0.55 -8.13 -8.15
C VAL A 388 1.41 -9.34 -8.49
N ASP A 389 1.03 -10.09 -9.52
CA ASP A 389 1.85 -11.21 -10.00
C ASP A 389 3.19 -10.68 -10.55
N GLU A 390 4.28 -11.28 -10.11
CA GLU A 390 5.63 -11.00 -10.60
C GLU A 390 5.81 -11.41 -12.06
N TYR A 391 5.06 -12.42 -12.50
CA TYR A 391 5.07 -12.93 -13.86
C TYR A 391 3.63 -13.09 -14.38
N PRO A 392 2.99 -12.00 -14.84
CA PRO A 392 1.59 -11.97 -15.26
C PRO A 392 1.07 -13.24 -15.97
N ASP A 393 0.30 -14.07 -15.25
CA ASP A 393 -0.16 -15.40 -15.67
C ASP A 393 -1.06 -15.35 -16.92
N ALA A 394 -1.87 -14.29 -17.09
CA ALA A 394 -2.72 -14.19 -18.28
C ALA A 394 -1.92 -14.16 -19.60
N LEU A 395 -0.62 -13.89 -19.55
CA LEU A 395 0.28 -13.90 -20.70
C LEU A 395 1.03 -15.24 -20.86
N TRP A 396 0.92 -16.14 -19.88
CA TRP A 396 1.52 -17.46 -19.90
C TRP A 396 0.72 -18.41 -20.80
N THR A 397 1.36 -18.92 -21.84
CA THR A 397 0.84 -20.07 -22.60
C THR A 397 1.91 -21.15 -22.64
N SER A 398 1.48 -22.41 -22.60
CA SER A 398 2.38 -23.58 -22.74
C SER A 398 3.26 -23.53 -24.01
N SER A 399 2.89 -22.71 -24.99
CA SER A 399 3.60 -22.46 -26.24
C SER A 399 4.46 -21.18 -26.27
N ASN A 400 4.34 -20.28 -25.29
CA ASN A 400 5.05 -19.00 -25.27
C ASN A 400 5.39 -18.56 -23.82
N PRO A 401 6.40 -19.17 -23.18
CA PRO A 401 6.82 -18.83 -21.81
C PRO A 401 7.68 -17.55 -21.75
N GLN A 402 7.58 -16.63 -22.71
CA GLN A 402 8.58 -15.57 -22.90
C GLN A 402 8.37 -14.35 -21.98
N TRP A 403 8.58 -14.54 -20.67
CA TRP A 403 8.78 -13.46 -19.71
C TRP A 403 9.94 -12.53 -20.14
N SER A 404 10.93 -13.06 -20.86
CA SER A 404 12.04 -12.30 -21.47
C SER A 404 11.60 -11.21 -22.45
N ARG A 405 10.34 -11.23 -22.89
CA ARG A 405 9.73 -10.17 -23.69
C ARG A 405 9.32 -8.97 -22.84
N TRP A 406 8.75 -9.23 -21.66
CA TRP A 406 8.15 -8.24 -20.74
C TRP A 406 9.16 -7.63 -19.78
N LEU A 407 10.25 -8.36 -19.58
CA LEU A 407 11.39 -8.01 -18.77
C LEU A 407 12.67 -8.03 -19.65
N PRO A 408 12.73 -7.21 -20.73
CA PRO A 408 13.84 -7.25 -21.68
C PRO A 408 15.07 -6.51 -21.14
N LYS A 409 16.25 -7.10 -21.37
CA LYS A 409 17.59 -6.59 -20.97
C LYS A 409 17.86 -5.18 -21.51
N PRO A 410 18.46 -4.28 -20.71
CA PRO A 410 19.86 -4.46 -20.27
C PRO A 410 20.03 -4.91 -18.82
N MET A 411 21.27 -5.28 -18.50
CA MET A 411 21.79 -5.42 -17.13
C MET A 411 22.63 -4.18 -16.85
N PRO A 412 22.50 -3.55 -15.67
CA PRO A 412 21.49 -3.81 -14.65
C PRO A 412 20.07 -3.44 -15.15
N ALA A 413 19.03 -3.99 -14.51
CA ALA A 413 17.64 -3.66 -14.84
C ALA A 413 17.41 -2.15 -14.66
N ASP A 414 16.59 -1.56 -15.54
CA ASP A 414 16.25 -0.14 -15.44
C ASP A 414 14.75 0.13 -15.50
N TRP A 415 14.30 1.39 -15.42
CA TRP A 415 12.88 1.74 -15.59
C TRP A 415 12.29 1.18 -16.89
N ASN A 416 13.04 1.17 -18.01
CA ASN A 416 12.53 0.64 -19.27
C ASN A 416 12.30 -0.88 -19.22
N THR A 417 13.07 -1.56 -18.37
CA THR A 417 12.94 -2.99 -18.07
C THR A 417 11.60 -3.25 -17.38
N TYR A 418 11.23 -2.44 -16.39
CA TYR A 418 9.96 -2.57 -15.67
C TYR A 418 8.76 -1.98 -16.41
N ALA A 419 8.96 -0.99 -17.29
CA ALA A 419 7.88 -0.21 -17.90
C ALA A 419 6.86 -1.08 -18.65
N GLN A 420 7.29 -2.17 -19.29
CA GLN A 420 6.38 -3.08 -20.00
C GLN A 420 5.54 -3.93 -19.02
N ALA A 421 6.13 -4.34 -17.89
CA ALA A 421 5.39 -5.02 -16.84
C ALA A 421 4.44 -4.06 -16.11
N VAL A 422 4.82 -2.79 -15.92
CA VAL A 422 3.91 -1.75 -15.40
C VAL A 422 2.77 -1.47 -16.39
N GLU A 423 3.02 -1.49 -17.71
CA GLU A 423 1.97 -1.37 -18.74
C GLU A 423 0.88 -2.45 -18.58
N TYR A 424 1.26 -3.66 -18.15
CA TYR A 424 0.32 -4.73 -17.82
C TYR A 424 -0.64 -4.37 -16.69
N PHE A 425 -0.12 -3.75 -15.63
CA PHE A 425 -0.91 -3.32 -14.48
C PHE A 425 -1.54 -1.92 -14.66
N GLN A 426 -1.30 -1.24 -15.78
CA GLN A 426 -1.84 0.08 -16.05
C GLN A 426 -3.38 0.17 -15.96
N PRO A 427 -4.18 -0.85 -16.36
CA PRO A 427 -5.62 -0.85 -16.12
C PRO A 427 -5.98 -0.78 -14.64
N LEU A 428 -5.23 -1.46 -13.76
CA LEU A 428 -5.41 -1.38 -12.31
C LEU A 428 -5.16 0.05 -11.81
N ILE A 429 -4.01 0.63 -12.15
CA ILE A 429 -3.65 1.98 -11.71
C ILE A 429 -4.68 3.02 -12.19
N SER A 430 -5.11 2.91 -13.45
CA SER A 430 -6.12 3.80 -14.03
C SER A 430 -7.50 3.61 -13.40
N SER A 431 -7.85 2.39 -12.98
CA SER A 431 -9.10 2.13 -12.26
C SER A 431 -9.10 2.74 -10.86
N PHE A 432 -7.96 2.74 -10.15
CA PHE A 432 -7.79 3.48 -8.90
C PHE A 432 -7.94 4.99 -9.10
N GLU A 433 -7.32 5.56 -10.14
CA GLU A 433 -7.45 6.99 -10.44
C GLU A 433 -8.91 7.40 -10.61
N ARG A 434 -9.69 6.57 -11.32
CA ARG A 434 -11.12 6.76 -11.54
C ARG A 434 -11.92 6.56 -10.25
N ALA A 435 -11.70 5.47 -9.52
CA ALA A 435 -12.42 5.18 -8.28
C ALA A 435 -12.23 6.28 -7.23
N LEU A 436 -11.00 6.78 -7.08
CA LEU A 436 -10.70 7.90 -6.18
C LEU A 436 -11.40 9.18 -6.64
N TYR A 437 -11.31 9.52 -7.93
CA TYR A 437 -12.03 10.66 -8.50
C TYR A 437 -13.54 10.60 -8.23
N TYR A 438 -14.18 9.45 -8.48
CA TYR A 438 -15.61 9.32 -8.22
C TYR A 438 -15.93 9.39 -6.73
N SER A 439 -15.10 8.80 -5.86
CA SER A 439 -15.28 8.89 -4.41
C SER A 439 -15.20 10.34 -3.88
N GLU A 440 -14.44 11.21 -4.55
CA GLU A 440 -14.26 12.62 -4.17
C GLU A 440 -15.42 13.50 -4.65
N PHE A 441 -15.93 13.26 -5.86
CA PHE A 441 -16.84 14.19 -6.55
C PHE A 441 -18.28 13.69 -6.68
N TYR A 442 -18.57 12.42 -6.38
CA TYR A 442 -19.90 11.82 -6.47
C TYR A 442 -20.33 11.32 -5.09
N PRO A 443 -20.98 12.19 -4.27
CA PRO A 443 -21.51 11.74 -2.99
C PRO A 443 -22.60 10.69 -3.21
N ASP A 444 -22.56 9.62 -2.43
CA ASP A 444 -23.68 8.70 -2.39
C ASP A 444 -24.88 9.40 -1.74
N SER A 445 -25.92 9.57 -2.53
CA SER A 445 -27.18 10.18 -2.13
C SER A 445 -28.35 9.19 -2.23
N LEU A 446 -28.06 7.94 -2.62
CA LEU A 446 -29.06 6.89 -2.69
C LEU A 446 -29.19 6.25 -1.31
N PRO A 447 -30.39 6.21 -0.73
CA PRO A 447 -30.60 5.52 0.53
C PRO A 447 -30.40 4.00 0.32
N PRO A 448 -29.98 3.26 1.37
CA PRO A 448 -29.85 1.82 1.28
C PRO A 448 -31.14 1.16 0.84
N THR A 449 -31.04 0.09 0.04
CA THR A 449 -32.21 -0.60 -0.50
C THR A 449 -33.16 -1.07 0.61
N ALA A 450 -34.42 -0.65 0.53
CA ALA A 450 -35.42 -1.03 1.52
C ALA A 450 -35.72 -2.54 1.50
N VAL A 451 -35.73 -3.13 2.70
CA VAL A 451 -36.12 -4.53 2.87
C VAL A 451 -37.63 -4.65 2.73
N ASN A 452 -38.05 -5.33 1.66
CA ASN A 452 -39.46 -5.46 1.31
C ASN A 452 -40.06 -6.80 1.74
N LEU A 453 -39.23 -7.80 2.04
CA LEU A 453 -39.66 -9.10 2.51
C LEU A 453 -38.80 -9.51 3.70
N LEU A 454 -39.38 -9.55 4.90
CA LEU A 454 -38.81 -10.19 6.09
C LEU A 454 -39.67 -11.40 6.43
N ARG A 455 -39.05 -12.57 6.58
CA ARG A 455 -39.78 -13.81 6.92
C ARG A 455 -38.97 -14.68 7.87
N ALA A 456 -39.67 -15.39 8.75
CA ALA A 456 -39.10 -16.53 9.45
C ALA A 456 -38.97 -17.71 8.47
N THR A 457 -37.78 -18.29 8.34
CA THR A 457 -37.49 -19.41 7.44
C THR A 457 -37.41 -20.74 8.15
N GLN A 458 -37.10 -20.76 9.44
CA GLN A 458 -37.02 -21.97 10.23
C GLN A 458 -37.33 -21.68 11.69
N LEU A 459 -38.03 -22.61 12.32
CA LEU A 459 -38.22 -22.67 13.77
C LEU A 459 -37.49 -23.93 14.25
N ASN A 460 -36.50 -23.77 15.13
CA ASN A 460 -35.77 -24.90 15.71
C ASN A 460 -35.74 -24.79 17.23
N GLY A 461 -36.66 -25.48 17.90
CA GLY A 461 -36.77 -25.41 19.37
C GLY A 461 -37.09 -23.98 19.83
N GLN A 462 -36.13 -23.32 20.46
CA GLN A 462 -36.26 -21.92 20.90
C GLN A 462 -35.82 -20.93 19.83
N ASP A 463 -35.33 -21.38 18.68
CA ASP A 463 -34.69 -20.51 17.68
C ASP A 463 -35.62 -20.14 16.52
N VAL A 464 -35.56 -18.88 16.08
CA VAL A 464 -36.21 -18.35 14.89
C VAL A 464 -35.15 -17.85 13.92
N TYR A 465 -35.11 -18.42 12.71
CA TYR A 465 -34.21 -17.94 11.67
C TYR A 465 -34.95 -16.95 10.79
N LEU A 466 -34.41 -15.75 10.65
CA LEU A 466 -34.96 -14.70 9.79
C LEU A 466 -34.20 -14.63 8.47
N ARG A 467 -34.93 -14.45 7.38
CA ARG A 467 -34.35 -14.12 6.07
C ARG A 467 -35.09 -12.95 5.48
N TRP A 468 -34.34 -12.06 4.84
CA TRP A 468 -34.92 -10.94 4.13
C TRP A 468 -34.34 -10.71 2.74
N ASN A 469 -35.10 -9.97 1.92
CA ASN A 469 -34.73 -9.59 0.56
C ASN A 469 -35.43 -8.26 0.15
N PRO A 470 -34.79 -7.38 -0.64
CA PRO A 470 -33.36 -7.36 -0.97
C PRO A 470 -32.49 -7.17 0.28
N ARG A 471 -31.19 -7.47 0.17
CA ARG A 471 -30.21 -6.94 1.12
C ARG A 471 -29.93 -5.49 0.69
N ALA A 472 -29.74 -4.60 1.64
CA ALA A 472 -29.18 -3.28 1.44
C ALA A 472 -27.88 -3.39 0.64
N GLU A 473 -27.86 -2.74 -0.50
CA GLU A 473 -26.71 -2.55 -1.37
C GLU A 473 -26.33 -1.08 -1.26
N ASP A 474 -25.41 -0.78 -0.33
CA ASP A 474 -24.94 0.58 -0.07
C ASP A 474 -23.52 0.54 0.56
N PRO A 475 -22.53 1.29 0.03
CA PRO A 475 -21.14 1.30 0.51
C PRO A 475 -20.97 1.94 1.90
N PHE A 476 -21.98 2.61 2.41
CA PHE A 476 -22.07 3.20 3.74
C PHE A 476 -23.01 2.40 4.68
N PHE A 477 -23.50 1.24 4.24
CA PHE A 477 -24.39 0.41 5.05
C PHE A 477 -23.65 -0.39 6.12
N GLU A 478 -23.85 -0.02 7.39
CA GLU A 478 -23.24 -0.71 8.54
C GLU A 478 -23.97 -2.01 8.89
N SER A 479 -25.26 -1.94 9.21
CA SER A 479 -26.05 -3.11 9.63
C SER A 479 -27.56 -2.82 9.70
N TYR A 480 -28.33 -3.85 10.04
CA TYR A 480 -29.77 -3.77 10.27
C TYR A 480 -30.12 -3.75 11.77
N ILE A 481 -31.26 -3.13 12.09
CA ILE A 481 -31.90 -3.21 13.41
C ILE A 481 -33.23 -3.95 13.27
N VAL A 482 -33.38 -5.08 13.97
CA VAL A 482 -34.60 -5.90 13.94
C VAL A 482 -35.46 -5.59 15.16
N TYR A 483 -36.66 -5.07 14.93
CA TYR A 483 -37.67 -4.85 15.97
C TYR A 483 -38.56 -6.09 16.11
N TYR A 484 -38.89 -6.47 17.35
CA TYR A 484 -39.71 -7.64 17.64
C TYR A 484 -40.65 -7.39 18.81
N ASP A 485 -41.82 -8.05 18.79
CA ASP A 485 -42.80 -7.96 19.88
C ASP A 485 -43.72 -9.20 19.87
N THR A 486 -44.39 -9.48 20.99
CA THR A 486 -45.49 -10.46 21.04
C THR A 486 -46.83 -9.82 20.65
N ALA A 487 -46.87 -8.49 20.58
CA ALA A 487 -47.95 -7.70 20.01
C ALA A 487 -47.53 -7.05 18.67
N ALA A 488 -48.27 -6.05 18.21
CA ALA A 488 -47.88 -5.29 17.01
C ALA A 488 -46.58 -4.52 17.26
N VAL A 489 -45.57 -4.72 16.40
CA VAL A 489 -44.28 -4.04 16.48
C VAL A 489 -44.44 -2.53 16.26
N THR A 490 -43.79 -1.74 17.13
CA THR A 490 -43.74 -0.27 17.05
C THR A 490 -42.29 0.22 17.13
N ALA A 491 -42.06 1.52 16.92
CA ALA A 491 -40.73 2.13 17.10
C ALA A 491 -40.18 2.02 18.53
N ASN A 492 -41.02 1.66 19.50
CA ASN A 492 -40.62 1.45 20.90
C ASN A 492 -40.47 -0.04 21.27
N SER A 493 -40.73 -0.95 20.32
CA SER A 493 -40.59 -2.38 20.58
C SER A 493 -39.11 -2.73 20.81
N PRO A 494 -38.83 -3.81 21.55
CA PRO A 494 -37.48 -4.34 21.71
C PRO A 494 -36.74 -4.49 20.37
N GLN A 495 -35.44 -4.23 20.38
CA GLN A 495 -34.60 -4.22 19.19
C GLN A 495 -33.39 -5.16 19.34
N PHE A 496 -33.05 -5.84 18.24
CA PHE A 496 -31.79 -6.52 18.03
C PHE A 496 -30.91 -5.70 17.10
N THR A 497 -29.68 -5.44 17.52
CA THR A 497 -28.64 -4.79 16.72
C THR A 497 -27.48 -5.75 16.48
N ALA A 498 -26.56 -5.42 15.56
CA ALA A 498 -25.34 -6.20 15.32
C ALA A 498 -24.50 -6.46 16.58
N ALA A 499 -24.60 -5.60 17.60
CA ALA A 499 -23.93 -5.77 18.88
C ALA A 499 -24.60 -6.79 19.82
N THR A 500 -25.73 -7.39 19.41
CA THR A 500 -26.46 -8.36 20.23
C THR A 500 -25.86 -9.76 20.02
N PRO A 501 -25.38 -10.45 21.08
CA PRO A 501 -24.89 -11.82 20.96
C PRO A 501 -25.95 -12.75 20.34
N GLY A 502 -25.59 -13.49 19.29
CA GLY A 502 -26.52 -14.41 18.60
C GLY A 502 -27.37 -13.77 17.51
N TYR A 503 -26.94 -12.65 16.91
CA TYR A 503 -27.65 -11.98 15.80
C TYR A 503 -27.99 -12.91 14.61
N GLU A 504 -27.22 -13.98 14.40
CA GLU A 504 -27.48 -15.01 13.37
C GLU A 504 -28.37 -16.18 13.86
N ASN A 505 -28.59 -16.31 15.17
CA ASN A 505 -29.36 -17.36 15.83
C ASN A 505 -30.27 -16.76 16.92
N LEU A 506 -31.50 -16.35 16.57
CA LEU A 506 -32.44 -15.79 17.56
C LEU A 506 -33.08 -16.90 18.38
N SER A 507 -32.58 -17.18 19.59
CA SER A 507 -33.24 -18.09 20.55
C SER A 507 -34.21 -17.34 21.48
N LEU A 508 -35.51 -17.30 21.20
CA LEU A 508 -36.54 -16.84 22.16
C LEU A 508 -37.82 -17.71 22.12
N ALA A 509 -38.19 -18.17 23.31
CA ALA A 509 -39.28 -19.10 23.67
C ALA A 509 -40.46 -19.20 22.68
N ALA A 510 -40.46 -20.28 21.92
CA ALA A 510 -41.48 -20.71 20.98
C ALA A 510 -42.81 -21.15 21.64
N THR A 511 -43.54 -20.25 22.29
CA THR A 511 -44.88 -20.60 22.79
C THR A 511 -46.02 -19.64 22.43
N GLN A 512 -45.78 -18.45 21.87
CA GLN A 512 -46.87 -17.59 21.38
C GLN A 512 -46.50 -16.85 20.09
N THR A 513 -47.51 -16.65 19.23
CA THR A 513 -47.45 -15.98 17.93
C THR A 513 -46.85 -14.58 18.03
N CYS A 514 -45.56 -14.43 17.73
CA CYS A 514 -44.92 -13.12 17.57
C CYS A 514 -45.24 -12.54 16.19
N ASP A 515 -45.66 -11.28 16.14
CA ASP A 515 -45.79 -10.52 14.91
C ASP A 515 -44.44 -9.86 14.61
N LEU A 516 -43.90 -10.02 13.40
CA LEU A 516 -42.60 -9.48 13.00
C LEU A 516 -42.83 -8.39 11.95
N ARG A 517 -42.44 -7.14 12.24
CA ARG A 517 -42.43 -6.07 11.24
C ARG A 517 -41.15 -5.23 11.33
N GLY A 518 -40.58 -4.96 10.15
CA GLY A 518 -39.91 -3.70 9.80
C GLY A 518 -38.54 -3.44 10.44
N LEU A 519 -37.52 -3.51 9.60
CA LEU A 519 -36.19 -2.92 9.81
C LEU A 519 -36.32 -1.40 9.67
N LEU A 520 -36.06 -0.63 10.73
CA LEU A 520 -35.92 0.83 10.63
C LEU A 520 -34.43 1.17 10.60
N PHE A 521 -34.04 1.90 9.56
CA PHE A 521 -32.69 2.39 9.32
C PHE A 521 -32.21 3.27 10.48
N PRO A 522 -30.92 3.24 10.87
CA PRO A 522 -30.38 4.38 11.57
C PRO A 522 -30.50 5.57 10.62
N ALA A 523 -31.09 6.66 11.12
CA ALA A 523 -31.16 7.92 10.41
C ALA A 523 -29.74 8.38 10.10
N SER A 524 -29.26 8.17 8.87
CA SER A 524 -28.31 9.09 8.29
C SER A 524 -29.03 10.43 8.22
N ARG A 525 -28.57 11.40 8.99
CA ARG A 525 -28.97 12.78 8.73
C ARG A 525 -28.40 13.08 7.35
N CYS A 526 -29.27 13.10 6.34
CA CYS A 526 -28.98 13.79 5.09
C CYS A 526 -28.29 15.12 5.41
N ARG A 527 -27.16 15.38 4.77
CA ARG A 527 -26.84 16.75 4.38
C ARG A 527 -27.14 16.90 2.91
#